data_AF-A0A7X7DWF5-F1
#
_entry.id   AF-A0A7X7DWF5-F1
#
_cell.length_a   1.000
_cell.length_b   1.000
_cell.length_c   1.000
_cell.angle_alpha   90.00
_cell.angle_beta   90.00
_cell.angle_gamma   90.00
#
_symmetry.space_group_name_H-M   'P 1'
#
loop_
_entity.id
_entity.type
_entity.pdbx_description
1 polymer ?
#
loop_
_entity_poly.entity_id
_entity_poly.type
_entity_poly.pdbx_seq_one_letter_code
_entity_poly.pdbx_strand_id
1 'polypeptide(L)'
;MSDPTVATWILLGSFALFLVLKAPITFSLAVSSVLTAMYLKIPLMAIVQQMVQGVNSFSLLAIPFFIIAGEMMGEGGISRRLIAFSNLLVGRVRGGLAQVNVLASMFFGGISGSAVADVSSIGTILIPMMKEKGYDADYSVAVTVTSACQGIIIPPSHNMIIYSLAAGGVSVGRLFLGGFVPGVLLGVVLMIASYIIAVKRRYPKEKPYT
;
A
#
# COMPACT_ATOMS: atom_id res chain seq x y z
N MET A 1 35.22 11.96 -24.35
CA MET A 1 33.75 11.88 -24.17
C MET A 1 33.50 10.77 -23.17
N SER A 2 32.74 11.02 -22.11
CA SER A 2 32.36 10.00 -21.13
C SER A 2 31.55 8.94 -21.87
N ASP A 3 32.03 7.69 -21.93
CA ASP A 3 31.36 6.65 -22.70
C ASP A 3 30.05 6.27 -21.99
N PRO A 4 28.88 6.41 -22.64
CA PRO A 4 27.59 6.09 -22.04
C PRO A 4 27.52 4.65 -21.54
N THR A 5 28.20 3.72 -22.22
CA THR A 5 28.21 2.30 -21.86
C THR A 5 28.89 2.07 -20.50
N VAL A 6 30.02 2.74 -20.27
CA VAL A 6 30.76 2.68 -19.00
C VAL A 6 29.95 3.32 -17.87
N ALA A 7 29.25 4.42 -18.15
CA ALA A 7 28.35 5.04 -17.18
C ALA A 7 27.21 4.09 -16.75
N THR A 8 26.61 3.36 -17.71
CA THR A 8 25.58 2.35 -17.39
C THR A 8 26.12 1.21 -16.55
N TRP A 9 27.33 0.71 -16.84
CA TRP A 9 27.98 -0.33 -16.03
C TRP A 9 28.32 0.15 -14.63
N ILE A 10 28.77 1.40 -14.45
CA ILE A 10 29.00 1.99 -13.14
C ILE A 10 27.69 2.04 -12.36
N LEU A 11 26.60 2.55 -12.98
CA LEU A 11 25.30 2.66 -12.34
C LEU A 11 24.77 1.30 -11.89
N LEU A 12 24.68 0.33 -12.82
CA LEU A 12 24.12 -1.00 -12.54
C LEU A 12 25.03 -1.83 -11.65
N GLY A 13 26.35 -1.75 -11.85
CA GLY A 13 27.34 -2.50 -11.09
C GLY A 13 27.43 -2.04 -9.63
N SER A 14 27.49 -0.73 -9.39
CA SER A 14 27.49 -0.19 -8.03
C SER A 14 26.15 -0.44 -7.32
N PHE A 15 25.03 -0.30 -8.02
CA PHE A 15 23.71 -0.60 -7.47
C PHE A 15 23.58 -2.08 -7.05
N ALA A 16 23.96 -3.00 -7.94
CA ALA A 16 23.94 -4.43 -7.65
C ALA A 16 24.87 -4.80 -6.48
N LEU A 17 26.06 -4.18 -6.41
CA LEU A 17 26.98 -4.38 -5.28
C LEU A 17 26.34 -3.97 -3.96
N PHE A 18 25.72 -2.78 -3.88
CA PHE A 18 25.06 -2.32 -2.66
C PHE A 18 23.85 -3.19 -2.26
N LEU A 19 23.11 -3.73 -3.24
CA LEU A 19 22.04 -4.69 -2.96
C LEU A 19 22.58 -6.01 -2.37
N VAL A 20 23.68 -6.54 -2.89
CA VAL A 20 24.33 -7.75 -2.33
C VAL A 20 24.82 -7.49 -0.91
N LEU A 21 25.30 -6.27 -0.63
CA LEU A 21 25.69 -5.81 0.71
C LEU A 21 24.48 -5.53 1.62
N LYS A 22 23.24 -5.78 1.17
CA LYS A 22 21.99 -5.53 1.91
C LYS A 22 21.83 -4.07 2.37
N ALA A 23 22.44 -3.12 1.67
CA ALA A 23 22.22 -1.70 1.93
C ALA A 23 20.77 -1.33 1.56
N PRO A 24 20.13 -0.37 2.25
CA PRO A 24 18.80 0.09 1.88
C PRO A 24 18.78 0.58 0.43
N ILE A 25 17.74 0.20 -0.32
CA ILE A 25 17.63 0.45 -1.77
C ILE A 25 17.77 1.96 -2.08
N THR A 26 17.23 2.82 -1.22
CA THR A 26 17.31 4.28 -1.35
C THR A 26 18.74 4.79 -1.40
N PHE A 27 19.60 4.34 -0.46
CA PHE A 27 21.01 4.74 -0.44
C PHE A 27 21.78 4.12 -1.59
N SER A 28 21.45 2.87 -1.93
CA SER A 28 22.04 2.16 -3.07
C SER A 28 21.81 2.94 -4.37
N LEU A 29 20.58 3.37 -4.65
CA LEU A 29 20.24 4.19 -5.82
C LEU A 29 20.89 5.56 -5.78
N ALA A 30 20.85 6.24 -4.64
CA ALA A 30 21.40 7.59 -4.50
C ALA A 30 22.91 7.60 -4.78
N VAL A 31 23.66 6.73 -4.10
CA VAL A 31 25.13 6.66 -4.24
C VAL A 31 25.50 6.21 -5.66
N SER A 32 24.84 5.20 -6.22
CA SER A 32 25.12 4.73 -7.59
C SER A 32 24.84 5.83 -8.64
N SER A 33 23.79 6.62 -8.44
CA SER A 33 23.44 7.74 -9.32
C SER A 33 24.48 8.87 -9.22
N VAL A 34 24.93 9.20 -8.01
CA VAL A 34 25.98 10.22 -7.79
C VAL A 34 27.32 9.76 -8.39
N LEU A 35 27.73 8.52 -8.18
CA LEU A 35 28.96 7.95 -8.77
C LEU A 35 28.93 8.04 -10.31
N THR A 36 27.79 7.71 -10.91
CA THR A 36 27.59 7.80 -12.36
C THR A 36 27.62 9.25 -12.85
N ALA A 37 26.98 10.16 -12.13
CA ALA A 37 26.97 11.58 -12.47
C ALA A 37 28.37 12.22 -12.36
N MET A 38 29.17 11.80 -11.38
CA MET A 38 30.58 12.18 -11.26
C MET A 38 31.41 11.69 -12.45
N TYR A 39 31.21 10.44 -12.90
CA TYR A 39 31.87 9.90 -14.10
C TYR A 39 31.49 10.68 -15.37
N LEU A 40 30.22 11.05 -15.50
CA LEU A 40 29.72 11.87 -16.61
C LEU A 40 30.16 13.34 -16.55
N LYS A 41 30.88 13.75 -15.49
CA LYS A 41 31.29 15.14 -15.21
C LYS A 41 30.12 16.12 -15.13
N ILE A 42 28.96 15.64 -14.65
CA ILE A 42 27.82 16.49 -14.36
C ILE A 42 28.17 17.35 -13.14
N PRO A 43 27.97 18.69 -13.19
CA PRO A 43 28.21 19.56 -12.04
C PRO A 43 27.41 19.09 -10.83
N LEU A 44 28.06 18.98 -9.67
CA LEU A 44 27.39 18.55 -8.42
C LEU A 44 26.19 19.45 -8.08
N MET A 45 26.28 20.74 -8.40
CA MET A 45 25.17 21.69 -8.24
C MET A 45 23.94 21.31 -9.08
N ALA A 46 24.11 20.75 -10.28
CA ALA A 46 22.99 20.30 -11.11
C ALA A 46 22.29 19.08 -10.48
N ILE A 47 23.04 18.20 -9.83
CA ILE A 47 22.49 17.06 -9.08
C ILE A 47 21.63 17.57 -7.91
N VAL A 48 22.15 18.53 -7.13
CA VAL A 48 21.42 19.14 -6.01
C VAL A 48 20.15 19.85 -6.50
N GLN A 49 20.23 20.61 -7.60
CA GLN A 49 19.05 21.26 -8.19
C GLN A 49 18.00 20.23 -8.63
N GLN A 50 18.41 19.13 -9.26
CA GLN A 50 17.49 18.06 -9.67
C GLN A 50 16.82 17.39 -8.46
N MET A 51 17.57 17.19 -7.36
CA MET A 51 17.00 16.69 -6.11
C MET A 51 15.94 17.65 -5.54
N VAL A 52 16.22 18.95 -5.52
CA VAL A 52 15.27 19.97 -5.04
C VAL A 52 14.02 20.02 -5.92
N GLN A 53 14.16 19.96 -7.24
CA GLN A 53 13.03 19.91 -8.16
C GLN A 53 12.18 18.64 -7.98
N GLY A 54 12.81 17.50 -7.68
CA GLY A 54 12.10 16.25 -7.39
C GLY A 54 11.22 16.33 -6.13
N VAL A 55 11.70 17.03 -5.09
CA VAL A 55 10.93 17.25 -3.84
C VAL A 55 9.85 18.32 -4.04
N ASN A 56 10.11 19.33 -4.87
CA ASN A 56 9.16 20.41 -5.15
C ASN A 56 8.12 20.03 -6.22
N SER A 57 7.45 18.89 -6.01
CA SER A 57 6.37 18.42 -6.87
C SER A 57 5.03 18.63 -6.18
N PHE A 58 4.11 19.35 -6.85
CA PHE A 58 2.74 19.54 -6.37
C PHE A 58 2.04 18.20 -6.07
N SER A 59 2.37 17.14 -6.82
CA SER A 59 1.84 15.80 -6.60
C SER A 59 2.26 15.22 -5.24
N LEU A 60 3.45 15.55 -4.72
CA LEU A 60 3.91 15.05 -3.43
C LEU A 60 3.12 15.63 -2.25
N LEU A 61 2.45 16.79 -2.42
CA LEU A 61 1.54 17.35 -1.40
C LEU A 61 0.34 16.44 -1.12
N ALA A 62 -0.03 15.58 -2.08
CA ALA A 62 -1.11 14.62 -1.85
C ALA A 62 -0.77 13.60 -0.77
N ILE A 63 0.51 13.22 -0.61
CA ILE A 63 0.95 12.23 0.38
C ILE A 63 0.62 12.66 1.82
N PRO A 64 1.05 13.84 2.33
CA PRO A 64 0.71 14.26 3.68
C PRO A 64 -0.80 14.47 3.85
N PHE A 65 -1.51 14.95 2.83
CA PHE A 65 -2.97 15.09 2.92
C PHE A 65 -3.69 13.73 3.02
N PHE A 66 -3.25 12.70 2.29
CA PHE A 66 -3.80 11.35 2.42
C PHE A 66 -3.47 10.72 3.78
N ILE A 67 -2.27 10.94 4.32
CA ILE A 67 -1.90 10.47 5.66
C ILE A 67 -2.79 11.14 6.73
N ILE A 68 -2.92 12.47 6.69
CA ILE A 68 -3.76 13.22 7.62
C ILE A 68 -5.22 12.77 7.51
N ALA A 69 -5.74 12.61 6.28
CA ALA A 69 -7.09 12.12 6.08
C ALA A 69 -7.28 10.72 6.67
N GLY A 70 -6.34 9.79 6.43
CA GLY A 70 -6.38 8.43 6.98
C GLY A 70 -6.42 8.43 8.51
N GLU A 71 -5.53 9.18 9.17
CA GLU A 71 -5.50 9.31 10.63
C GLU A 71 -6.78 9.95 11.19
N MET A 72 -7.28 11.02 10.57
CA MET A 72 -8.55 11.64 10.95
C MET A 72 -9.74 10.69 10.80
N MET A 73 -9.72 9.78 9.82
CA MET A 73 -10.78 8.78 9.63
C MET A 73 -10.70 7.64 10.64
N GLY A 74 -9.48 7.25 11.03
CA GLY A 74 -9.21 6.31 12.11
C GLY A 74 -9.77 6.83 13.43
N GLU A 75 -9.28 7.99 13.88
CA GLU A 75 -9.67 8.62 15.15
C GLU A 75 -11.12 9.15 15.13
N GLY A 76 -11.59 9.64 13.98
CA GLY A 76 -12.95 10.18 13.81
C GLY A 76 -14.07 9.13 13.81
N GLY A 77 -13.75 7.84 14.01
CA GLY A 77 -14.73 6.76 14.11
C GLY A 77 -15.31 6.30 12.76
N ILE A 78 -14.77 6.78 11.64
CA ILE A 78 -15.18 6.35 10.30
C ILE A 78 -14.80 4.88 10.09
N SER A 79 -13.63 4.44 10.57
CA SER A 79 -13.21 3.03 10.53
C SER A 79 -14.25 2.10 11.17
N ARG A 80 -14.80 2.46 12.33
CA ARG A 80 -15.87 1.69 13.00
C ARG A 80 -17.14 1.63 12.15
N ARG A 81 -17.52 2.74 11.51
CA ARG A 81 -18.70 2.79 10.64
C ARG A 81 -18.50 1.96 9.37
N LEU A 82 -17.31 1.97 8.76
CA LEU A 82 -16.97 1.16 7.59
C LEU A 82 -16.95 -0.34 7.92
N ILE A 83 -16.42 -0.72 9.09
CA ILE A 83 -16.49 -2.11 9.57
C ILE A 83 -17.94 -2.53 9.77
N ALA A 84 -18.77 -1.71 10.42
CA ALA A 84 -20.18 -2.01 10.62
C ALA A 84 -20.94 -2.14 9.28
N PHE A 85 -20.68 -1.23 8.35
CA PHE A 85 -21.26 -1.30 6.99
C PHE A 85 -20.82 -2.57 6.25
N SER A 86 -19.53 -2.90 6.31
CA SER A 86 -18.99 -4.12 5.70
C SER A 86 -19.62 -5.37 6.32
N ASN A 87 -19.84 -5.37 7.64
CA ASN A 87 -20.53 -6.44 8.34
C ASN A 87 -21.99 -6.62 7.90
N LEU A 88 -22.71 -5.53 7.61
CA LEU A 88 -24.06 -5.61 7.06
C LEU A 88 -24.09 -6.28 5.68
N LEU A 89 -23.07 -6.05 4.85
CA LEU A 89 -22.98 -6.60 3.50
C LEU A 89 -22.57 -8.08 3.49
N VAL A 90 -21.50 -8.43 4.23
CA VAL A 90 -20.83 -9.74 4.10
C VAL A 90 -20.65 -10.49 5.42
N GLY A 91 -21.15 -9.99 6.55
CA GLY A 91 -21.05 -10.68 7.84
C GLY A 91 -21.85 -11.99 7.94
N ARG A 92 -22.89 -12.13 7.11
CA ARG A 92 -23.80 -13.29 7.14
C ARG A 92 -23.19 -14.58 6.61
N VAL A 93 -22.07 -14.50 5.88
CA VAL A 93 -21.41 -15.70 5.35
C VAL A 93 -20.52 -16.36 6.40
N ARG A 94 -20.16 -17.63 6.15
CA ARG A 94 -19.20 -18.34 7.00
C ARG A 94 -17.84 -17.65 6.92
N GLY A 95 -17.22 -17.39 8.07
CA GLY A 95 -16.04 -16.55 8.11
C GLY A 95 -16.36 -15.05 8.01
N GLY A 96 -17.57 -14.63 8.39
CA GLY A 96 -18.08 -13.25 8.23
C GLY A 96 -17.05 -12.18 8.57
N LEU A 97 -16.46 -12.23 9.76
CA LEU A 97 -15.43 -11.27 10.17
C LEU A 97 -14.22 -11.20 9.23
N ALA A 98 -13.80 -12.31 8.65
CA ALA A 98 -12.70 -12.32 7.70
C ALA A 98 -13.09 -11.68 6.35
N GLN A 99 -14.36 -11.78 5.96
CA GLN A 99 -14.91 -11.08 4.80
C GLN A 99 -15.08 -9.59 5.08
N VAL A 100 -15.53 -9.25 6.28
CA VAL A 100 -15.61 -7.87 6.78
C VAL A 100 -14.24 -7.23 6.77
N ASN A 101 -13.19 -7.96 7.15
CA ASN A 101 -11.83 -7.47 7.11
C ASN A 101 -11.40 -7.09 5.69
N VAL A 102 -11.56 -8.00 4.73
CA VAL A 102 -11.24 -7.72 3.32
C VAL A 102 -12.04 -6.53 2.79
N LEU A 103 -13.35 -6.50 3.02
CA LEU A 103 -14.21 -5.45 2.49
C LEU A 103 -13.99 -4.09 3.18
N ALA A 104 -13.76 -4.07 4.50
CA ALA A 104 -13.47 -2.85 5.24
C ALA A 104 -12.11 -2.27 4.84
N SER A 105 -11.10 -3.11 4.64
CA SER A 105 -9.80 -2.71 4.07
C SER A 105 -9.91 -2.20 2.63
N MET A 106 -10.83 -2.74 1.82
CA MET A 106 -11.07 -2.17 0.48
C MET A 106 -11.58 -0.73 0.55
N PHE A 107 -12.54 -0.46 1.44
CA PHE A 107 -13.09 0.89 1.60
C PHE A 107 -12.09 1.83 2.27
N PHE A 108 -11.48 1.42 3.38
CA PHE A 108 -10.57 2.28 4.15
C PHE A 108 -9.21 2.40 3.48
N GLY A 109 -8.64 1.30 2.99
CA GLY A 109 -7.42 1.29 2.19
C GLY A 109 -7.58 2.10 0.92
N GLY A 110 -8.75 2.05 0.28
CA GLY A 110 -9.07 2.91 -0.86
C GLY A 110 -9.00 4.39 -0.52
N ILE A 111 -9.40 4.81 0.69
CA ILE A 111 -9.41 6.24 1.04
C ILE A 111 -8.07 6.72 1.62
N SER A 112 -7.45 5.90 2.49
CA SER A 112 -6.16 6.20 3.12
C SER A 112 -4.98 6.02 2.17
N GLY A 113 -5.12 5.18 1.15
CA GLY A 113 -4.07 4.84 0.20
C GLY A 113 -2.86 4.13 0.81
N SER A 114 -2.93 3.69 2.08
CA SER A 114 -1.78 3.21 2.86
C SER A 114 -2.11 1.92 3.60
N ALA A 115 -1.37 0.86 3.29
CA ALA A 115 -1.51 -0.43 3.99
C ALA A 115 -1.16 -0.32 5.48
N VAL A 116 -0.19 0.52 5.85
CA VAL A 116 0.20 0.69 7.26
C VAL A 116 -0.90 1.41 8.05
N ALA A 117 -1.52 2.43 7.46
CA ALA A 117 -2.63 3.16 8.08
C ALA A 117 -3.88 2.27 8.24
N ASP A 118 -4.14 1.40 7.26
CA ASP A 118 -5.23 0.43 7.34
C ASP A 118 -5.03 -0.57 8.47
N VAL A 119 -3.83 -1.17 8.58
CA VAL A 119 -3.51 -2.10 9.68
C VAL A 119 -3.55 -1.40 11.05
N SER A 120 -3.06 -0.17 11.17
CA SER A 120 -3.10 0.57 12.45
C SER A 120 -4.52 0.96 12.86
N SER A 121 -5.38 1.30 11.90
CA SER A 121 -6.75 1.79 12.17
C SER A 121 -7.77 0.66 12.30
N ILE A 122 -7.84 -0.22 11.31
CA ILE A 122 -8.82 -1.30 11.25
C ILE A 122 -8.32 -2.54 12.03
N GLY A 123 -7.03 -2.85 11.92
CA GLY A 123 -6.45 -4.04 12.55
C GLY A 123 -6.55 -4.02 14.08
N THR A 124 -6.45 -2.85 14.71
CA THR A 124 -6.63 -2.68 16.16
C THR A 124 -8.05 -3.00 16.64
N ILE A 125 -9.03 -2.98 15.74
CA ILE A 125 -10.43 -3.32 16.03
C ILE A 125 -10.72 -4.77 15.63
N LEU A 126 -10.35 -5.16 14.40
CA LEU A 126 -10.72 -6.46 13.84
C LEU A 126 -9.91 -7.63 14.42
N ILE A 127 -8.61 -7.47 14.67
CA ILE A 127 -7.78 -8.58 15.17
C ILE A 127 -8.25 -9.04 16.56
N PRO A 128 -8.48 -8.15 17.55
CA PRO A 128 -9.04 -8.55 18.84
C PRO A 128 -10.43 -9.18 18.70
N MET A 129 -11.31 -8.57 17.89
CA MET A 129 -12.67 -9.06 17.67
C MET A 129 -12.70 -10.45 17.04
N MET A 130 -11.81 -10.74 16.08
CA MET A 130 -11.66 -12.06 15.48
C MET A 130 -11.20 -13.09 16.51
N LYS A 131 -10.22 -12.75 17.34
CA LYS A 131 -9.74 -13.65 18.41
C LYS A 131 -10.84 -13.96 19.43
N GLU A 132 -11.60 -12.96 19.86
CA GLU A 132 -12.74 -13.14 20.79
C GLU A 132 -13.83 -14.05 20.20
N LYS A 133 -14.07 -13.97 18.88
CA LYS A 133 -15.00 -14.86 18.19
C LYS A 133 -14.39 -16.21 17.82
N GLY A 134 -13.21 -16.58 18.32
CA GLY A 134 -12.62 -17.91 18.14
C GLY A 134 -11.89 -18.12 16.81
N TYR A 135 -11.43 -17.06 16.16
CA TYR A 135 -10.48 -17.17 15.05
C TYR A 135 -9.05 -17.31 15.60
N ASP A 136 -8.20 -18.03 14.87
CA ASP A 136 -6.78 -18.14 15.23
C ASP A 136 -6.11 -16.77 15.14
N ALA A 137 -5.20 -16.47 16.07
CA ALA A 137 -4.46 -15.21 16.07
C ALA A 137 -3.68 -15.03 14.76
N ASP A 138 -2.96 -16.07 14.32
CA ASP A 138 -2.15 -16.05 13.10
C ASP A 138 -2.99 -15.76 11.86
N TYR A 139 -4.19 -16.34 11.77
CA TYR A 139 -5.11 -16.09 10.66
C TYR A 139 -5.68 -14.67 10.70
N SER A 140 -6.02 -14.18 11.90
CA SER A 140 -6.53 -12.82 12.10
C SER A 140 -5.51 -11.78 11.66
N VAL A 141 -4.22 -11.97 12.02
CA VAL A 141 -3.13 -11.11 11.54
C VAL A 141 -2.94 -11.27 10.04
N ALA A 142 -2.87 -12.50 9.53
CA ALA A 142 -2.63 -12.77 8.11
C ALA A 142 -3.68 -12.14 7.20
N VAL A 143 -4.98 -12.30 7.51
CA VAL A 143 -6.05 -11.71 6.70
C VAL A 143 -6.01 -10.18 6.74
N THR A 144 -5.73 -9.59 7.90
CA THR A 144 -5.64 -8.12 8.06
C THR A 144 -4.48 -7.53 7.26
N VAL A 145 -3.30 -8.16 7.35
CA VAL A 145 -2.11 -7.68 6.63
C VAL A 145 -2.28 -7.84 5.12
N THR A 146 -2.86 -8.96 4.67
CA THR A 146 -3.05 -9.22 3.24
C THR A 146 -4.16 -8.37 2.63
N SER A 147 -5.26 -8.09 3.36
CA SER A 147 -6.31 -7.18 2.89
C SER A 147 -5.84 -5.73 2.84
N ALA A 148 -5.01 -5.30 3.80
CA ALA A 148 -4.48 -3.94 3.81
C ALA A 148 -3.62 -3.59 2.58
N CYS A 149 -2.99 -4.57 1.96
CA CYS A 149 -2.26 -4.37 0.69
C CYS A 149 -3.16 -3.84 -0.44
N GLN A 150 -4.48 -4.05 -0.36
CA GLN A 150 -5.42 -3.55 -1.36
C GLN A 150 -5.48 -2.02 -1.40
N GLY A 151 -5.22 -1.35 -0.27
CA GLY A 151 -5.17 0.12 -0.22
C GLY A 151 -4.06 0.74 -1.06
N ILE A 152 -3.08 -0.06 -1.50
CA ILE A 152 -2.04 0.39 -2.42
C ILE A 152 -2.57 0.49 -3.86
N ILE A 153 -3.59 -0.31 -4.21
CA ILE A 153 -4.09 -0.48 -5.59
C ILE A 153 -5.42 0.24 -5.78
N ILE A 154 -6.32 0.16 -4.79
CA ILE A 154 -7.65 0.77 -4.86
C ILE A 154 -7.49 2.30 -4.72
N PRO A 155 -8.02 3.08 -5.66
CA PRO A 155 -7.91 4.54 -5.58
C PRO A 155 -8.81 5.16 -4.52
N PRO A 156 -8.43 6.34 -3.99
CA PRO A 156 -7.13 7.02 -4.14
C PRO A 156 -5.93 6.35 -3.45
N SER A 157 -4.79 6.27 -4.14
CA SER A 157 -3.54 5.68 -3.62
C SER A 157 -2.34 6.61 -3.79
N HIS A 158 -1.64 6.90 -2.69
CA HIS A 158 -0.44 7.75 -2.72
C HIS A 158 0.71 7.10 -3.50
N ASN A 159 0.79 5.76 -3.52
CA ASN A 159 1.79 5.02 -4.30
C ASN A 159 1.62 5.25 -5.81
N MET A 160 0.39 5.37 -6.29
CA MET A 160 0.13 5.68 -7.70
C MET A 160 0.59 7.09 -8.07
N ILE A 161 0.60 8.03 -7.11
CA ILE A 161 1.07 9.39 -7.31
C ILE A 161 2.60 9.41 -7.42
N ILE A 162 3.29 8.65 -6.58
CA ILE A 162 4.75 8.45 -6.68
C ILE A 162 5.10 7.83 -8.04
N TYR A 163 4.35 6.81 -8.46
CA TYR A 163 4.54 6.18 -9.77
C TYR A 163 4.30 7.17 -10.92
N SER A 164 3.22 7.94 -10.88
CA SER A 164 2.91 9.00 -11.85
C SER A 164 4.10 9.94 -12.05
N LEU A 165 4.69 10.40 -10.95
CA LEU A 165 5.85 11.29 -10.97
C LEU A 165 7.08 10.59 -11.57
N ALA A 166 7.39 9.37 -11.11
CA ALA A 166 8.54 8.61 -11.57
C ALA A 166 8.45 8.22 -13.06
N ALA A 167 7.25 7.93 -13.55
CA ALA A 167 6.98 7.53 -14.94
C ALA A 167 6.91 8.73 -15.92
N GLY A 168 7.24 9.95 -15.48
CA GLY A 168 7.27 11.13 -16.34
C GLY A 168 5.95 11.91 -16.43
N GLY A 169 5.13 11.87 -15.37
CA GLY A 169 3.90 12.68 -15.29
C GLY A 169 2.67 12.02 -15.90
N VAL A 170 2.57 10.69 -15.84
CA VAL A 170 1.35 9.97 -16.27
C VAL A 170 0.14 10.50 -15.50
N SER A 171 -0.99 10.73 -16.16
CA SER A 171 -2.18 11.27 -15.49
C SER A 171 -2.60 10.42 -14.28
N VAL A 172 -2.58 11.04 -13.09
CA VAL A 172 -3.03 10.43 -11.82
C VAL A 172 -4.46 9.90 -11.94
N GLY A 173 -5.36 10.64 -12.58
CA GLY A 173 -6.74 10.22 -12.79
C GLY A 173 -6.86 8.97 -13.65
N ARG A 174 -6.03 8.82 -14.70
CA ARG A 174 -5.99 7.59 -15.51
C ARG A 174 -5.43 6.41 -14.72
N LEU A 175 -4.41 6.65 -13.91
CA LEU A 175 -3.87 5.63 -13.01
C LEU A 175 -4.94 5.16 -12.03
N PHE A 176 -5.66 6.09 -11.39
CA PHE A 176 -6.77 5.75 -10.49
C PHE A 176 -7.83 4.89 -11.20
N LEU A 177 -8.32 5.31 -12.36
CA LEU A 177 -9.27 4.50 -13.12
C LEU A 177 -8.71 3.11 -13.48
N GLY A 178 -7.42 3.03 -13.81
CA GLY A 178 -6.73 1.78 -14.10
C GLY A 178 -6.53 0.86 -12.88
N GLY A 179 -6.45 1.41 -11.67
CA GLY A 179 -6.30 0.67 -10.42
C GLY A 179 -7.60 0.07 -9.88
N PHE A 180 -8.75 0.62 -10.29
CA PHE A 180 -10.05 0.19 -9.78
C PHE A 180 -10.34 -1.29 -10.08
N VAL A 181 -10.22 -1.70 -11.35
CA VAL A 181 -10.46 -3.09 -11.78
C VAL A 181 -9.54 -4.09 -11.08
N PRO A 182 -8.20 -3.94 -11.08
CA PRO A 182 -7.32 -4.88 -10.39
C PRO A 182 -7.50 -4.86 -8.87
N GLY A 183 -7.82 -3.70 -8.28
CA GLY A 183 -8.07 -3.59 -6.84
C GLY A 183 -9.32 -4.36 -6.38
N VAL A 184 -10.43 -4.21 -7.12
CA VAL A 184 -11.65 -4.97 -6.86
C VAL A 184 -11.44 -6.45 -7.12
N LEU A 185 -10.76 -6.82 -8.21
CA LEU A 185 -10.46 -8.21 -8.53
C LEU A 185 -9.64 -8.87 -7.40
N LEU A 186 -8.59 -8.20 -6.91
CA LEU A 186 -7.80 -8.69 -5.79
C LEU A 186 -8.65 -8.90 -4.54
N GLY A 187 -9.60 -7.99 -4.28
CA GLY A 187 -10.54 -8.14 -3.17
C GLY A 187 -11.44 -9.33 -3.30
N VAL A 188 -12.05 -9.54 -4.47
CA VAL A 188 -12.87 -10.72 -4.73
C VAL A 188 -12.06 -12.00 -4.55
N VAL A 189 -10.82 -12.04 -5.05
CA VAL A 189 -9.92 -13.20 -4.90
C VAL A 189 -9.60 -13.46 -3.42
N LEU A 190 -9.30 -12.42 -2.64
CA LEU A 190 -9.05 -12.53 -1.20
C LEU A 190 -10.30 -12.97 -0.43
N MET A 191 -11.48 -12.46 -0.80
CA MET A 191 -12.76 -12.88 -0.23
C MET A 191 -13.00 -14.38 -0.47
N ILE A 192 -12.76 -14.87 -1.71
CA ILE A 192 -12.87 -16.29 -2.04
C ILE A 192 -11.88 -17.13 -1.23
N ALA A 193 -10.61 -16.73 -1.18
CA ALA A 193 -9.58 -17.43 -0.41
C ALA A 193 -9.91 -17.48 1.09
N SER A 194 -10.36 -16.35 1.64
CA SER A 194 -10.81 -16.20 3.01
C SER A 194 -11.98 -17.14 3.33
N TYR A 195 -12.96 -17.25 2.42
CA TYR A 195 -14.09 -18.16 2.56
C TYR A 195 -13.66 -19.63 2.58
N ILE A 196 -12.79 -20.04 1.66
CA ILE A 196 -12.26 -21.42 1.60
C ILE A 196 -11.55 -21.77 2.91
N ILE A 197 -10.71 -20.88 3.43
CA ILE A 197 -10.00 -21.09 4.70
C ILE A 197 -10.99 -21.16 5.87
N ALA A 198 -12.00 -20.27 5.89
CA ALA A 198 -13.01 -20.28 6.95
C ALA A 198 -13.86 -21.55 6.98
N VAL A 199 -14.16 -22.14 5.81
CA VAL A 199 -14.82 -23.45 5.72
C VAL A 199 -13.89 -24.55 6.25
N LYS A 200 -12.63 -24.58 5.79
CA LYS A 200 -11.66 -25.62 6.18
C LYS A 200 -11.32 -25.61 7.67
N ARG A 201 -11.16 -24.43 8.26
CA ARG A 201 -10.88 -24.24 9.69
C ARG A 201 -12.13 -24.16 10.57
N ARG A 202 -13.31 -24.33 9.97
CA ARG A 202 -14.62 -24.32 10.63
C ARG A 202 -14.92 -23.05 11.44
N TYR A 203 -14.39 -21.89 11.05
CA TYR A 203 -14.65 -20.63 11.73
C TYR A 203 -16.15 -20.29 11.84
N PRO A 204 -16.55 -19.53 12.87
CA PRO A 204 -17.95 -19.25 13.13
C PRO A 204 -18.58 -18.34 12.07
N LYS A 205 -19.90 -18.51 11.91
CA LYS A 205 -20.75 -17.54 11.22
C LYS A 205 -21.05 -16.40 12.18
N GLU A 206 -21.03 -15.17 11.67
CA GLU A 206 -21.43 -14.03 12.48
C GLU A 206 -22.94 -14.03 12.71
N LYS A 207 -23.38 -13.71 13.94
CA LYS A 207 -24.80 -13.50 14.25
C LYS A 207 -25.27 -12.23 13.55
N PRO A 208 -26.49 -12.20 12.99
CA PRO A 208 -27.06 -10.98 12.42
C PRO A 208 -27.05 -9.85 13.47
N TYR A 209 -26.71 -8.62 13.05
CA TYR A 209 -27.05 -7.43 13.84
C TYR A 209 -28.57 -7.43 14.06
N THR A 210 -28.98 -7.62 15.31
CA THR A 210 -30.35 -7.35 15.77
C THR A 210 -30.37 -5.96 16.35
#